data_AF-A0A533Y9Q6-F1
#
_entry.id   AF-A0A533Y9Q6-F1
#
_cell.length_a   1.000
_cell.length_b   1.000
_cell.length_c   1.000
_cell.angle_alpha   90.00
_cell.angle_beta   90.00
_cell.angle_gamma   90.00
#
_symmetry.space_group_name_H-M   'P 1'
#
loop_
_entity.id
_entity.type
_entity.pdbx_description
1 polymer ?
#
loop_
_entity_poly.entity_id
_entity_poly.type
_entity_poly.pdbx_seq_one_letter_code
_entity_poly.pdbx_strand_id
1 'polypeptide(L)' 'MSHNNSVVIISAHPDDMEIGMGGTVAKLVESMAVITSVVVTNGGRSSNPFALTEQRMAEVRREEALRAAGVLGVRDVI' A
#
# COMPACT_ATOMS: atom_id res chain seq x y z
N MET A 1 9.20 14.10 25.25
CA MET A 1 8.18 13.80 24.23
C MET A 1 8.70 12.61 23.45
N SER A 2 8.01 11.46 23.41
CA SER A 2 8.41 10.37 22.51
C SER A 2 8.01 10.80 21.10
N HIS A 3 8.98 11.06 20.24
CA HIS A 3 8.70 11.29 18.83
C HIS A 3 8.25 9.96 18.22
N ASN A 4 7.03 9.87 17.69
CA ASN A 4 6.66 8.78 16.81
C ASN A 4 7.42 8.97 15.50
N ASN A 5 8.25 8.00 15.12
CA ASN A 5 8.96 8.04 13.85
C ASN A 5 7.94 7.95 12.71
N SER A 6 7.94 8.96 11.83
CA SER A 6 7.12 8.96 10.62
C SER A 6 7.92 8.40 9.46
N VAL A 7 7.35 7.44 8.73
CA VAL A 7 7.99 6.79 7.59
C VAL A 7 7.08 6.90 6.37
N VAL A 8 7.66 7.34 5.25
CA VAL A 8 6.98 7.34 3.95
C VAL A 8 7.58 6.23 3.11
N ILE A 9 6.71 5.39 2.54
CA ILE A 9 7.09 4.32 1.63
C ILE A 9 6.54 4.69 0.25
N ILE A 10 7.40 4.66 -0.77
CA ILE A 10 7.02 4.98 -2.14
C ILE A 10 7.14 3.69 -2.96
N SER A 11 6.04 3.32 -3.61
CA SER A 11 5.88 2.12 -4.42
C SER A 11 5.38 2.46 -5.82
N ALA A 12 5.75 1.66 -6.83
CA ALA A 12 5.32 1.93 -8.19
C ALA A 12 3.85 1.52 -8.39
N HIS A 13 3.48 0.34 -7.91
CA HIS A 13 2.18 -0.27 -8.10
C HIS A 13 1.50 -0.60 -6.77
N PRO A 14 0.16 -0.69 -6.77
CA PRO A 14 -0.56 -1.27 -5.63
C PRO A 14 -0.04 -2.70 -5.45
N ASP A 15 0.38 -3.10 -4.23
CA ASP A 15 1.03 -4.37 -3.82
C ASP A 15 2.56 -4.39 -3.64
N ASP A 16 3.31 -3.45 -4.22
CA ASP A 16 4.78 -3.49 -4.16
C ASP A 16 5.30 -3.36 -2.72
N MET A 17 4.65 -2.56 -1.86
CA MET A 17 5.04 -2.41 -0.45
C MET A 17 4.88 -3.74 0.29
N GLU A 18 3.75 -4.40 0.11
CA GLU A 18 3.40 -5.67 0.75
C GLU A 18 4.36 -6.77 0.30
N ILE A 19 4.59 -6.90 -1.01
CA ILE A 19 5.45 -7.93 -1.61
C ILE A 19 6.92 -7.68 -1.29
N GLY A 20 7.37 -6.44 -1.47
CA GLY A 20 8.78 -6.08 -1.34
C GLY A 20 9.24 -5.95 0.11
N MET A 21 8.37 -5.49 1.00
CA MET A 21 8.78 -5.15 2.37
C MET A 21 7.69 -5.27 3.45
N GLY A 22 6.61 -6.03 3.23
CA GLY A 22 5.50 -6.14 4.18
C GLY A 22 5.93 -6.53 5.60
N GLY A 23 6.90 -7.45 5.73
CA GLY A 23 7.47 -7.82 7.03
C GLY A 23 8.23 -6.68 7.72
N THR A 24 8.91 -5.82 6.96
CA THR A 24 9.57 -4.62 7.49
C THR A 24 8.54 -3.59 7.95
N VAL A 25 7.47 -3.39 7.16
CA VAL A 25 6.37 -2.48 7.55
C VAL A 25 5.74 -2.92 8.85
N ALA A 26 5.43 -4.21 9.00
CA ALA A 26 4.87 -4.75 10.24
C ALA A 26 5.78 -4.46 11.45
N LYS A 27 7.10 -4.69 11.32
CA LYS A 27 8.06 -4.37 12.40
C LYS A 27 8.16 -2.88 12.71
N LEU A 28 8.06 -2.02 11.69
CA LEU A 28 8.05 -0.57 11.91
C LEU A 28 6.79 -0.14 12.67
N VAL A 29 5.62 -0.67 12.30
CA VAL A 29 4.37 -0.43 13.01
C VAL A 29 4.42 -0.95 14.46
N GLU A 30 4.97 -2.15 14.69
CA GLU A 30 5.23 -2.68 16.05
C GLU A 30 6.14 -1.75 16.88
N SER A 31 7.08 -1.05 16.22
CA SER A 31 7.93 -0.05 16.85
C SER A 31 7.27 1.33 17.04
N MET A 32 5.95 1.41 16.87
CA MET A 32 5.13 2.63 16.96
C MET A 32 5.43 3.67 15.87
N ALA A 33 6.04 3.27 14.76
CA ALA A 33 6.22 4.15 13.62
C ALA A 33 4.86 4.40 12.92
N VAL A 34 4.68 5.62 12.42
CA VAL A 34 3.49 6.00 11.65
C VAL A 34 3.84 5.94 10.17
N ILE A 35 3.18 5.05 9.45
CA ILE A 35 3.48 4.77 8.04
C ILE A 35 2.47 5.46 7.13
N THR A 36 2.99 6.13 6.10
CA THR A 36 2.23 6.58 4.93
C THR A 36 2.78 5.87 3.69
N SER A 37 1.92 5.12 3.00
CA SER A 37 2.25 4.50 1.71
C SER A 37 1.82 5.40 0.57
N VAL A 38 2.73 5.66 -0.37
CA VAL A 38 2.47 6.40 -1.60
C VAL A 38 2.59 5.41 -2.76
N VAL A 39 1.52 5.28 -3.53
CA VAL A 39 1.46 4.40 -4.70
C VAL A 39 1.45 5.26 -5.95
N VAL A 40 2.52 5.18 -6.75
CA VAL A 40 2.75 6.11 -7.87
C VAL A 40 1.77 5.86 -9.02
N THR A 41 1.33 4.62 -9.23
CA THR A 41 0.37 4.25 -10.28
C THR A 41 -0.89 3.63 -9.71
N ASN A 42 -1.98 3.69 -10.46
CA ASN A 42 -3.27 3.17 -10.01
C ASN A 42 -3.48 1.67 -10.28
N GLY A 43 -2.50 0.98 -10.91
CA GLY A 43 -2.63 -0.45 -11.25
C GLY A 43 -3.68 -0.77 -12.33
N GLY A 44 -4.22 0.21 -13.06
CA GLY A 44 -5.27 -0.03 -14.05
C GLY A 44 -4.85 -0.94 -15.22
N ARG A 45 -3.54 -1.07 -15.46
CA ARG A 45 -2.94 -1.92 -16.51
C ARG A 45 -2.40 -3.25 -15.99
N SER A 46 -2.75 -3.65 -14.77
CA SER A 46 -2.42 -4.98 -14.25
C SER A 46 -2.99 -6.09 -15.12
N SER A 47 -2.38 -7.28 -15.06
CA SER A 47 -2.92 -8.47 -15.72
C SER A 47 -4.38 -8.68 -15.34
N ASN A 48 -5.23 -8.77 -16.36
CA ASN A 48 -6.68 -8.69 -16.19
C ASN A 48 -7.37 -9.88 -16.88
N PRO A 49 -7.40 -11.06 -16.24
CA PRO A 49 -8.06 -12.25 -16.78
C PRO A 49 -9.59 -12.10 -16.84
N PHE A 50 -10.14 -11.07 -16.19
CA PHE A 50 -11.57 -10.81 -16.09
C PHE A 50 -12.09 -9.83 -17.15
N ALA A 51 -11.21 -9.38 -18.06
CA ALA A 51 -11.53 -8.42 -19.13
C ALA A 51 -12.21 -7.12 -18.63
N LEU A 52 -11.86 -6.68 -17.42
CA LEU A 52 -12.30 -5.39 -16.87
C LEU A 52 -11.74 -4.20 -17.67
N THR A 53 -12.36 -3.02 -17.55
CA THR A 53 -11.75 -1.79 -18.08
C THR A 53 -10.55 -1.37 -17.24
N GLU A 54 -9.62 -0.59 -17.79
CA GLU A 54 -8.47 -0.04 -17.01
C GLU A 54 -8.95 0.72 -15.77
N GLN A 55 -10.04 1.48 -15.90
CA GLN A 55 -10.65 2.21 -14.77
C GLN A 55 -11.16 1.25 -13.70
N ARG A 56 -11.89 0.21 -14.08
CA ARG A 56 -12.44 -0.74 -13.11
C ARG A 56 -11.33 -1.54 -12.42
N MET A 57 -10.26 -1.88 -13.16
CA MET A 57 -9.06 -2.48 -12.57
C MET A 57 -8.43 -1.55 -11.53
N ALA A 58 -8.28 -0.26 -11.83
CA ALA A 58 -7.70 0.69 -10.89
C ALA A 58 -8.53 0.84 -9.60
N GLU A 59 -9.86 0.84 -9.70
CA GLU A 59 -10.75 0.85 -8.54
C GLU A 59 -10.56 -0.39 -7.66
N VAL A 60 -10.55 -1.58 -8.27
CA VAL A 60 -10.33 -2.85 -7.56
C VAL A 60 -8.96 -2.86 -6.88
N ARG A 61 -7.90 -2.48 -7.60
CA ARG A 61 -6.53 -2.43 -7.05
C ARG A 61 -6.38 -1.41 -5.92
N ARG A 62 -7.08 -0.27 -6.00
CA ARG A 62 -7.13 0.71 -4.90
C ARG A 62 -7.76 0.10 -3.65
N GLU A 63 -8.89 -0.59 -3.79
CA GLU A 63 -9.54 -1.24 -2.65
C GLU A 63 -8.67 -2.36 -2.05
N GLU A 64 -7.99 -3.12 -2.89
CA GLU A 64 -7.04 -4.16 -2.45
C GLU A 64 -5.88 -3.55 -1.65
N ALA A 65 -5.24 -2.49 -2.15
CA ALA A 65 -4.15 -1.83 -1.45
C ALA A 65 -4.60 -1.21 -0.12
N LEU A 66 -5.77 -0.57 -0.07
CA LEU A 66 -6.30 -0.03 1.19
C LEU A 66 -6.54 -1.13 2.23
N ARG A 67 -7.10 -2.28 1.81
CA ARG A 67 -7.30 -3.42 2.72
C ARG A 67 -5.97 -4.02 3.18
N ALA A 68 -5.03 -4.21 2.27
CA ALA A 68 -3.72 -4.81 2.58
C ALA A 68 -2.89 -3.92 3.52
N ALA A 69 -2.85 -2.62 3.25
CA ALA A 69 -2.23 -1.63 4.12
C ALA A 69 -2.88 -1.62 5.53
N GLY A 70 -4.20 -1.75 5.61
CA GLY A 70 -4.93 -1.88 6.87
C GLY A 70 -4.54 -3.11 7.68
N VAL A 71 -4.29 -4.25 7.03
CA VAL A 71 -3.78 -5.48 7.69
C VAL A 71 -2.39 -5.24 8.31
N LEU A 72 -1.54 -4.45 7.65
CA LEU A 72 -0.19 -4.13 8.12
C LEU A 72 -0.15 -2.99 9.15
N GLY A 73 -1.28 -2.33 9.44
CA GLY A 73 -1.35 -1.19 10.36
C GLY A 73 -0.81 0.12 9.79
N VAL A 74 -0.77 0.25 8.46
CA VAL A 74 -0.42 1.51 7.77
C VAL A 74 -1.55 2.52 7.97
N ARG A 75 -1.19 3.78 8.26
CA ARG A 75 -2.17 4.83 8.57
C ARG A 75 -2.82 5.40 7.31
N ASP A 76 -2.01 5.73 6.32
CA ASP A 76 -2.45 6.42 5.10
C ASP A 76 -1.94 5.69 3.85
N VAL A 77 -2.80 5.59 2.84
CA VAL A 77 -2.42 5.19 1.48
C VAL A 77 -2.84 6.31 0.54
N ILE A 78 -1.88 6.86 -0.20
CA ILE A 78 -2.04 7.99 -1.11
C ILE A 78 -1.86 7.50 -2.54
#